data_AF-A0A2U2I5T8-F1
#
_entry.id   AF-A0A2U2I5T8-F1
#
_cell.length_a   1.000
_cell.length_b   1.000
_cell.length_c   1.000
_cell.angle_alpha   90.00
_cell.angle_beta   90.00
_cell.angle_gamma   90.00
#
_symmetry.space_group_name_H-M   'P 1'
#
loop_
_entity.id
_entity.type
_entity.pdbx_description
1 polymer ?
#
loop_
_entity_poly.entity_id
_entity_poly.type
_entity_poly.pdbx_seq_one_letter_code
_entity_poly.pdbx_strand_id
1 'polypeptide(L)'
;MSLQTLQKLLQSNFLTQTALTQGQVNHTFHAVQRLYDTCRWRKIEMFLIPAIRRTTHDADQLLPDLDCLSQAAAKSMEALSDGLGGTMVDCEAKVANFCACVETFCSALLKRLEREEKELFPVARAVISGETWFSLANQMLAHDAHRQESKATAAPAAAAGKRGRARAPRTEVEHLHDDPFSAVYAH
;
A
#
# COMPACT_ATOMS: atom_id res chain seq x y z
N MET A 1 13.10 -6.37 -2.36
CA MET A 1 13.80 -5.20 -2.91
C MET A 1 13.37 -3.98 -2.11
N SER A 2 14.30 -3.14 -1.66
CA SER A 2 13.99 -1.89 -0.92
C SER A 2 13.92 -0.69 -1.88
N LEU A 3 13.38 0.45 -1.41
CA LEU A 3 13.33 1.71 -2.19
C LEU A 3 14.72 2.16 -2.64
N GLN A 4 15.70 2.13 -1.74
CA GLN A 4 17.08 2.51 -2.06
C GLN A 4 17.75 1.58 -3.08
N THR A 5 17.51 0.26 -2.96
CA THR A 5 18.00 -0.69 -3.97
C THR A 5 17.38 -0.43 -5.34
N LEU A 6 16.10 -0.07 -5.38
CA LEU A 6 15.39 0.25 -6.61
C LEU A 6 15.93 1.54 -7.26
N GLN A 7 16.12 2.63 -6.51
CA GLN A 7 16.75 3.85 -7.03
C GLN A 7 18.15 3.58 -7.59
N LYS A 8 18.96 2.82 -6.85
CA LYS A 8 20.31 2.46 -7.29
C LYS A 8 20.28 1.65 -8.59
N LEU A 9 19.31 0.74 -8.75
CA LEU A 9 19.12 -0.02 -9.99
C LEU A 9 18.84 0.92 -11.18
N LEU A 10 17.94 1.89 -11.03
CA LEU A 10 17.62 2.85 -12.09
C LEU A 10 18.86 3.64 -12.51
N GLN A 11 19.54 4.24 -11.53
CA GLN A 11 20.67 5.13 -11.76
C GLN A 11 21.87 4.41 -12.40
N SER A 12 22.13 3.18 -12.00
CA SER A 12 23.30 2.42 -12.45
C SER A 12 23.09 1.64 -13.74
N ASN A 13 21.85 1.22 -14.03
CA ASN A 13 21.58 0.30 -15.13
C ASN A 13 20.67 0.88 -16.21
N PHE A 14 19.61 1.62 -15.86
CA PHE A 14 18.55 1.93 -16.83
C PHE A 14 18.77 3.26 -17.54
N LEU A 15 19.30 4.28 -16.85
CA LEU A 15 19.48 5.63 -17.42
C LEU A 15 20.45 5.69 -18.61
N THR A 16 21.29 4.67 -18.80
CA THR A 16 22.23 4.58 -19.93
C THR A 16 21.68 3.77 -21.11
N GLN A 17 20.46 3.21 -21.00
CA GLN A 17 19.86 2.35 -22.02
C GLN A 17 18.95 3.16 -22.96
N THR A 18 19.03 2.86 -24.25
CA THR A 18 18.15 3.44 -25.28
C THR A 18 16.77 2.76 -25.34
N ALA A 19 16.65 1.54 -24.80
CA ALA A 19 15.39 0.80 -24.69
C ALA A 19 15.46 -0.16 -23.48
N LEU A 20 14.32 -0.45 -22.86
CA LEU A 20 14.20 -1.48 -21.82
C LEU A 20 13.45 -2.70 -22.37
N THR A 21 13.91 -3.88 -21.99
CA THR A 21 13.18 -5.12 -22.25
C THR A 21 11.88 -5.16 -21.45
N GLN A 22 10.86 -5.84 -21.98
CA GLN A 22 9.60 -6.05 -21.26
C GLN A 22 9.82 -6.72 -19.88
N GLY A 23 10.80 -7.62 -19.78
CA GLY A 23 11.18 -8.26 -18.52
C GLY A 23 11.68 -7.27 -17.47
N GLN A 24 12.53 -6.30 -17.86
CA GLN A 24 13.00 -5.24 -16.96
C GLN A 24 11.85 -4.34 -16.51
N VAL A 25 10.98 -3.93 -17.44
CA VAL A 25 9.82 -3.09 -17.15
C VAL A 25 8.88 -3.78 -16.17
N ASN A 26 8.49 -5.03 -16.46
CA ASN A 26 7.60 -5.83 -15.59
C ASN A 26 8.23 -6.08 -14.21
N HIS A 27 9.52 -6.42 -14.16
CA HIS A 27 10.21 -6.67 -12.90
C HIS A 27 10.19 -5.43 -11.99
N THR A 28 10.56 -4.28 -12.55
CA THR A 28 10.56 -3.01 -11.84
C THR A 28 9.16 -2.59 -11.42
N PHE A 29 8.18 -2.70 -12.32
CA PHE A 29 6.78 -2.42 -12.00
C PHE A 29 6.27 -3.28 -10.84
N HIS A 30 6.49 -4.60 -10.86
CA HIS A 30 6.10 -5.47 -9.75
C HIS A 30 6.82 -5.15 -8.45
N ALA A 31 8.07 -4.69 -8.51
CA ALA A 31 8.78 -4.21 -7.32
C ALA A 31 8.14 -2.95 -6.74
N VAL A 32 7.82 -1.96 -7.57
CA VAL A 32 7.10 -0.73 -7.19
C VAL A 32 5.72 -1.07 -6.62
N GLN A 33 4.95 -1.91 -7.31
CA GLN A 33 3.62 -2.32 -6.87
C GLN A 33 3.66 -2.98 -5.49
N ARG A 34 4.61 -3.91 -5.27
CA ARG A 34 4.76 -4.57 -3.97
C ARG A 34 5.11 -3.58 -2.86
N LEU A 35 5.99 -2.62 -3.14
CA LEU A 35 6.34 -1.56 -2.19
C LEU A 35 5.12 -0.69 -1.88
N TYR A 36 4.37 -0.29 -2.90
CA TYR A 36 3.15 0.51 -2.77
C TYR A 36 2.07 -0.22 -1.97
N ASP A 37 1.78 -1.49 -2.28
CA ASP A 37 0.77 -2.30 -1.59
C ASP A 37 1.11 -2.52 -0.11
N THR A 38 2.40 -2.63 0.21
CA THR A 38 2.88 -2.72 1.59
C THR A 38 2.63 -1.40 2.34
N CYS A 39 2.69 -0.27 1.64
CA CYS A 39 2.48 1.06 2.21
C CYS A 39 1.00 1.51 2.22
N ARG A 40 0.12 0.91 1.40
CA ARG A 40 -1.27 1.33 1.21
C ARG A 40 -2.16 1.14 2.44
N TRP A 41 -1.79 0.21 3.31
CA TRP A 41 -2.52 -0.14 4.54
C TRP A 41 -1.73 0.21 5.79
N ARG A 42 -1.01 1.34 5.76
CA ARG A 42 -0.16 1.70 6.88
C ARG A 42 -1.03 2.01 8.09
N LYS A 43 -0.72 1.30 9.18
CA LYS A 43 -1.26 1.54 10.52
C LYS A 43 -1.17 3.01 10.94
N ILE A 44 -0.18 3.73 10.43
CA ILE A 44 -0.01 5.17 10.63
C ILE A 44 -1.23 5.94 10.11
N GLU A 45 -1.69 5.69 8.88
CA GLU A 45 -2.83 6.39 8.27
C GLU A 45 -4.13 6.04 8.99
N MET A 46 -4.31 4.76 9.32
CA MET A 46 -5.58 4.23 9.83
C MET A 46 -5.82 4.54 11.30
N PHE A 47 -4.75 4.56 12.10
CA PHE A 47 -4.89 4.63 13.56
C PHE A 47 -4.15 5.84 14.14
N LEU A 48 -2.91 6.07 13.73
CA LEU A 48 -2.06 7.06 14.38
C LEU A 48 -2.44 8.50 14.01
N ILE A 49 -2.56 8.80 12.71
CA ILE A 49 -2.92 10.14 12.23
C ILE A 49 -4.29 10.58 12.79
N PRO A 50 -5.35 9.77 12.77
CA PRO A 50 -6.62 10.12 13.42
C PRO A 50 -6.48 10.39 14.91
N ALA A 51 -5.66 9.62 15.63
CA ALA A 51 -5.42 9.88 17.05
C ALA A 51 -4.72 11.23 17.27
N ILE A 52 -3.68 11.54 16.49
CA ILE A 52 -2.98 12.83 16.57
C ILE A 52 -3.93 13.99 16.29
N ARG A 53 -4.72 13.93 15.21
CA ARG A 53 -5.71 14.99 14.84
C ARG A 53 -6.71 15.27 15.96
N ARG A 54 -7.12 14.23 16.70
CA ARG A 54 -8.03 14.39 17.85
C ARG A 54 -7.38 15.00 19.08
N THR A 55 -6.05 14.99 19.16
CA THR A 55 -5.32 15.31 20.39
C THR A 55 -4.59 16.65 20.29
N THR A 56 -4.13 17.05 19.11
CA THR A 56 -3.39 18.29 18.91
C THR A 56 -3.58 18.87 17.51
N HIS A 57 -3.36 20.18 17.39
CA HIS A 57 -3.27 20.92 16.13
C HIS A 57 -1.81 21.15 15.69
N ASP A 58 -0.82 20.73 16.50
CA ASP A 58 0.61 20.92 16.21
C ASP A 58 1.06 20.21 14.92
N ALA A 59 0.28 19.21 14.47
CA ALA A 59 0.55 18.46 13.26
C ALA A 59 -0.20 18.98 12.01
N ASP A 60 -0.98 20.06 12.12
CA ASP A 60 -1.91 20.49 11.05
C ASP A 60 -1.22 20.87 9.74
N GLN A 61 0.07 21.27 9.79
CA GLN A 61 0.88 21.50 8.59
C GLN A 61 1.56 20.22 8.10
N LEU A 62 2.01 19.36 9.02
CA LEU A 62 2.70 18.11 8.70
C LEU A 62 1.78 17.10 8.00
N LEU A 63 0.55 16.92 8.50
CA LEU A 63 -0.35 15.87 8.00
C LEU A 63 -0.74 16.07 6.52
N PRO A 64 -1.14 17.27 6.05
CA PRO A 64 -1.39 17.52 4.64
C PRO A 64 -0.17 17.27 3.75
N ASP A 65 1.04 17.58 4.23
CA ASP A 65 2.26 17.32 3.46
C ASP A 65 2.52 15.82 3.31
N LEU A 66 2.30 15.03 4.38
CA LEU A 66 2.38 13.58 4.30
C LEU A 66 1.35 13.05 3.29
N ASP A 67 0.12 13.56 3.30
CA ASP A 67 -0.92 13.20 2.33
C ASP A 67 -0.52 13.54 0.90
N CYS A 68 0.08 14.71 0.67
CA CYS A 68 0.62 15.09 -0.64
C CYS A 68 1.71 14.13 -1.14
N LEU A 69 2.60 13.67 -0.24
CA LEU A 69 3.62 12.67 -0.60
C LEU A 69 2.99 11.31 -0.97
N SER A 70 1.96 10.88 -0.26
CA SER A 70 1.22 9.66 -0.61
C SER A 70 0.52 9.79 -1.96
N GLN A 71 -0.10 10.94 -2.25
CA GLN A 71 -0.71 11.21 -3.55
C GLN A 71 0.32 11.25 -4.68
N ALA A 72 1.50 11.82 -4.45
CA ALA A 72 2.59 11.82 -5.45
C ALA A 72 3.06 10.39 -5.78
N ALA A 73 3.19 9.53 -4.76
CA ALA A 73 3.51 8.12 -4.98
C ALA A 73 2.40 7.38 -5.73
N ALA A 74 1.12 7.63 -5.40
CA ALA A 74 -0.03 7.03 -6.08
C ALA A 74 -0.09 7.43 -7.57
N LYS A 75 0.04 8.73 -7.88
CA LYS A 75 0.09 9.22 -9.26
C LYS A 75 1.24 8.62 -10.07
N SER A 76 2.41 8.44 -9.44
CA SER A 76 3.54 7.78 -10.09
C SER A 76 3.25 6.31 -10.42
N MET A 77 2.54 5.61 -9.52
CA MET A 77 2.11 4.23 -9.74
C MET A 77 1.07 4.11 -10.86
N GLU A 78 0.11 5.03 -10.92
CA GLU A 78 -0.87 5.12 -12.00
C GLU A 78 -0.17 5.33 -13.36
N ALA A 79 0.74 6.31 -13.45
CA ALA A 79 1.51 6.57 -14.66
C ALA A 79 2.33 5.35 -15.12
N LEU A 80 2.89 4.57 -14.19
CA LEU A 80 3.60 3.34 -14.49
C LEU A 80 2.66 2.23 -14.98
N SER A 81 1.45 2.14 -14.41
CA SER A 81 0.44 1.16 -14.81
C SER A 81 -0.09 1.46 -16.22
N ASP A 82 -0.36 2.72 -16.53
CA ASP A 82 -0.81 3.15 -17.86
C ASP A 82 0.25 2.85 -18.92
N GLY A 83 1.53 3.05 -18.58
CA GLY A 83 2.65 2.68 -19.45
C GLY A 83 2.75 1.17 -19.73
N LEU A 84 2.36 0.33 -18.76
CA LEU A 84 2.37 -1.13 -18.88
C LEU A 84 1.27 -1.66 -19.81
N GLY A 85 0.19 -0.90 -20.02
CA GLY A 85 -1.00 -1.27 -20.80
C GLY A 85 -0.81 -1.44 -22.32
N GLY A 86 0.44 -1.53 -22.81
CA GLY A 86 0.75 -1.85 -24.20
C GLY A 86 1.85 -1.01 -24.85
N THR A 87 2.51 -0.11 -24.11
CA THR A 87 3.56 0.75 -24.69
C THR A 87 4.94 0.18 -24.43
N MET A 88 5.63 -0.29 -25.47
CA MET A 88 7.03 -0.68 -25.37
C MET A 88 7.89 0.52 -24.97
N VAL A 89 8.82 0.31 -24.04
CA VAL A 89 9.85 1.28 -23.64
C VAL A 89 11.04 1.14 -24.59
N ASP A 90 10.86 1.55 -25.84
CA ASP A 90 11.73 1.25 -26.99
C ASP A 90 12.60 2.42 -27.46
N CYS A 91 12.48 3.58 -26.81
CA CYS A 91 13.30 4.75 -27.10
C CYS A 91 13.71 5.48 -25.83
N GLU A 92 14.80 6.25 -25.92
CA GLU A 92 15.43 6.95 -24.80
C GLU A 92 14.43 7.84 -24.03
N ALA A 93 13.55 8.55 -24.73
CA ALA A 93 12.53 9.39 -24.10
C ALA A 93 11.57 8.57 -23.23
N LYS A 94 11.19 7.36 -23.66
CA LYS A 94 10.34 6.47 -22.87
C LYS A 94 11.11 5.84 -21.71
N VAL A 95 12.38 5.50 -21.90
CA VAL A 95 13.25 5.01 -20.81
C VAL A 95 13.38 6.08 -19.72
N ALA A 96 13.65 7.32 -20.12
CA ALA A 96 13.77 8.46 -19.22
C ALA A 96 12.46 8.71 -18.46
N ASN A 97 11.31 8.69 -19.15
CA ASN A 97 10.01 8.85 -18.52
C ASN A 97 9.71 7.73 -17.51
N PHE A 98 9.93 6.46 -17.90
CA PHE A 98 9.77 5.32 -17.00
C PHE A 98 10.63 5.46 -15.74
N CYS A 99 11.92 5.76 -15.91
CA CYS A 99 12.83 5.96 -14.78
C CYS A 99 12.40 7.14 -13.90
N ALA A 100 11.95 8.25 -14.49
CA ALA A 100 11.47 9.41 -13.76
C ALA A 100 10.23 9.11 -12.90
N CYS A 101 9.28 8.31 -13.42
CA CYS A 101 8.13 7.87 -12.63
C CYS A 101 8.55 7.00 -11.43
N VAL A 102 9.45 6.03 -11.63
CA VAL A 102 9.94 5.18 -10.53
C VAL A 102 10.76 5.99 -9.52
N GLU A 103 11.55 6.96 -9.97
CA GLU A 103 12.33 7.84 -9.09
C GLU A 103 11.43 8.76 -8.27
N THR A 104 10.38 9.32 -8.88
CA THR A 104 9.37 10.15 -8.21
C THR A 104 8.65 9.33 -7.14
N PHE A 105 8.25 8.10 -7.47
CA PHE A 105 7.66 7.17 -6.51
C PHE A 105 8.60 6.92 -5.31
N CYS A 106 9.85 6.55 -5.58
CA CYS A 106 10.82 6.24 -4.53
C CYS A 106 11.08 7.46 -3.63
N SER A 107 11.28 8.62 -4.24
CA SER A 107 11.55 9.87 -3.54
C SER A 107 10.39 10.29 -2.64
N ALA A 108 9.15 10.19 -3.14
CA ALA A 108 7.96 10.52 -2.38
C ALA A 108 7.82 9.63 -1.13
N LEU A 109 7.99 8.31 -1.29
CA LEU A 109 7.91 7.37 -0.15
C LEU A 109 9.05 7.54 0.85
N LEU A 110 10.30 7.71 0.38
CA LEU A 110 11.44 7.94 1.27
C LEU A 110 11.27 9.21 2.08
N LYS A 111 10.88 10.32 1.43
CA LYS A 111 10.62 11.58 2.11
C LYS A 111 9.48 11.45 3.11
N ARG A 112 8.43 10.71 2.77
CA ARG A 112 7.33 10.45 3.71
C ARG A 112 7.79 9.67 4.94
N LEU A 113 8.57 8.60 4.76
CA LEU A 113 9.12 7.81 5.87
C LEU A 113 10.03 8.66 6.77
N GLU A 114 10.87 9.50 6.18
CA GLU A 114 11.75 10.39 6.91
C GLU A 114 10.96 11.39 7.79
N ARG A 115 9.91 11.99 7.25
CA ARG A 115 9.06 12.93 8.02
C ARG A 115 8.22 12.21 9.08
N GLU A 116 7.76 10.99 8.80
CA GLU A 116 7.09 10.16 9.81
C GLU A 116 8.01 9.90 11.01
N GLU A 117 9.26 9.53 10.75
CA GLU A 117 10.25 9.24 11.79
C GLU A 117 10.69 10.50 12.57
N LYS A 118 11.00 11.58 11.85
CA LYS A 118 11.62 12.79 12.42
C LYS A 118 10.63 13.79 12.99
N GLU A 119 9.39 13.80 12.52
CA GLU A 119 8.40 14.82 12.90
C GLU A 119 7.14 14.18 13.48
N LEU A 120 6.52 13.22 12.78
CA LEU A 120 5.24 12.65 13.22
C LEU A 120 5.35 11.85 14.52
N PHE A 121 6.34 10.96 14.64
CA PHE A 121 6.51 10.15 15.84
C PHE A 121 6.87 10.96 17.08
N PRO A 122 7.73 11.99 17.02
CA PRO A 122 7.92 12.90 18.14
C PRO A 122 6.62 13.57 18.60
N VAL A 123 5.81 14.11 17.68
CA VAL A 123 4.50 14.69 18.02
C VAL A 123 3.62 13.65 18.70
N ALA A 124 3.49 12.46 18.11
CA ALA A 124 2.69 11.38 18.66
C ALA A 124 3.10 11.00 20.08
N ARG A 125 4.41 10.87 20.35
CA ARG A 125 4.94 10.54 21.68
C ARG A 125 4.67 11.64 22.71
N ALA A 126 4.64 12.90 22.29
CA ALA A 126 4.41 14.03 23.18
C ALA A 126 2.93 14.15 23.60
N VAL A 127 2.01 13.85 22.68
CA VAL A 127 0.58 14.17 22.87
C VAL A 127 -0.29 12.96 23.22
N ILE A 128 0.06 11.76 22.77
CA ILE A 128 -0.76 10.56 22.98
C ILE A 128 -0.45 9.95 24.34
N SER A 129 -1.49 9.78 25.18
CA SER A 129 -1.37 9.13 26.48
C SER A 129 -1.05 7.63 26.37
N GLY A 130 -0.44 7.05 27.42
CA GLY A 130 -0.10 5.62 27.44
C GLY A 130 -1.30 4.69 27.24
N GLU A 131 -2.46 5.02 27.80
CA GLU A 131 -3.71 4.26 27.60
C GLU A 131 -4.18 4.33 26.14
N THR A 132 -4.10 5.51 25.52
CA THR A 132 -4.44 5.67 24.10
C THR A 132 -3.47 4.89 23.22
N TRP A 133 -2.17 4.92 23.51
CA TRP A 133 -1.17 4.10 22.83
C TRP A 133 -1.48 2.60 22.92
N PHE A 134 -1.87 2.12 24.10
CA PHE A 134 -2.25 0.73 24.30
C PHE A 134 -3.48 0.36 23.47
N SER A 135 -4.52 1.20 23.46
CA SER A 135 -5.71 0.99 22.63
C SER A 135 -5.38 0.96 21.14
N LEU A 136 -4.56 1.89 20.65
CA LEU A 136 -4.11 1.92 19.26
C LEU A 136 -3.33 0.65 18.89
N ALA A 137 -2.43 0.18 19.77
CA ALA A 137 -1.68 -1.05 19.55
C ALA A 137 -2.61 -2.27 19.41
N ASN A 138 -3.63 -2.37 20.26
CA ASN A 138 -4.62 -3.45 20.17
C ASN A 138 -5.43 -3.40 18.88
N GLN A 139 -5.88 -2.21 18.45
CA GLN A 139 -6.58 -2.03 17.18
C GLN A 139 -5.68 -2.44 15.99
N MET A 140 -4.41 -2.07 16.02
CA MET A 140 -3.43 -2.44 15.01
C MET A 140 -3.18 -3.95 14.94
N LEU A 141 -3.16 -4.65 16.07
CA LEU A 141 -3.02 -6.11 16.13
C LEU A 141 -4.26 -6.82 15.62
N ALA A 142 -5.45 -6.37 16.04
CA ALA A 142 -6.72 -6.90 15.56
C ALA A 142 -6.81 -6.76 14.03
N HIS A 143 -6.50 -5.58 13.49
CA HIS A 143 -6.49 -5.35 12.05
C HIS A 143 -5.55 -6.30 11.29
N ASP A 144 -4.35 -6.57 11.83
CA ASP A 144 -3.43 -7.52 11.20
C ASP A 144 -3.98 -8.95 11.20
N ALA A 145 -4.63 -9.39 12.28
CA ALA A 145 -5.26 -10.71 12.36
C ALA A 145 -6.34 -10.88 11.27
N HIS A 146 -7.25 -9.89 11.15
CA HIS A 146 -8.28 -9.90 10.11
C HIS A 146 -7.70 -9.91 8.69
N ARG A 147 -6.60 -9.20 8.45
CA ARG A 147 -5.92 -9.20 7.14
C ARG A 147 -5.27 -10.54 6.83
N GLN A 148 -4.70 -11.22 7.82
CA GLN A 148 -4.13 -12.55 7.64
C GLN A 148 -5.22 -13.57 7.30
N GLU A 149 -6.35 -13.54 8.02
CA GLU A 149 -7.50 -14.41 7.76
C GLU A 149 -8.11 -14.15 6.38
N SER A 150 -8.32 -12.88 6.01
CA SER A 150 -8.86 -12.51 4.70
C SER A 150 -7.96 -12.97 3.55
N LYS A 151 -6.63 -12.89 3.73
CA LYS A 151 -5.66 -13.38 2.76
C LYS A 151 -5.63 -14.91 2.69
N ALA A 152 -5.81 -15.59 3.82
CA ALA A 152 -5.90 -17.06 3.87
C ALA A 152 -7.15 -17.57 3.14
N THR A 153 -8.28 -16.89 3.30
CA THR A 153 -9.54 -17.23 2.62
C THR A 153 -9.53 -16.89 1.13
N ALA A 154 -8.74 -15.88 0.71
CA ALA A 154 -8.56 -15.51 -0.70
C ALA A 154 -7.54 -16.38 -1.46
N ALA A 155 -6.78 -17.25 -0.77
CA ALA A 155 -5.96 -18.25 -1.43
C ALA A 155 -6.88 -19.30 -2.08
N PRO A 156 -6.72 -19.60 -3.38
CA PRO A 156 -7.75 -20.32 -4.10
C PRO A 156 -7.87 -21.75 -3.59
N ALA A 157 -9.12 -22.21 -3.48
CA ALA A 157 -9.55 -23.59 -3.55
C ALA A 157 -9.18 -24.26 -4.90
N ALA A 158 -7.97 -24.05 -5.39
CA ALA A 158 -7.40 -24.66 -6.60
C ALA A 158 -6.65 -25.96 -6.26
N ALA A 159 -7.18 -26.74 -5.32
CA ALA A 159 -6.72 -28.10 -5.03
C ALA A 159 -7.83 -28.95 -4.39
N ALA A 160 -9.09 -28.80 -4.81
CA ALA A 160 -10.15 -29.72 -4.38
C ALA A 160 -11.16 -29.97 -5.51
N GLY A 161 -11.17 -31.19 -6.05
CA GLY A 161 -12.40 -31.76 -6.59
C GLY A 161 -12.49 -31.99 -8.11
N LYS A 162 -11.61 -32.82 -8.69
CA LYS A 162 -12.04 -33.75 -9.76
C LYS A 162 -12.30 -35.12 -9.15
N ARG A 163 -13.48 -35.33 -8.58
CA ARG A 163 -14.14 -36.66 -8.52
C ARG A 163 -15.64 -36.45 -8.66
N GLY A 164 -16.19 -37.09 -9.69
CA GLY A 164 -17.52 -36.81 -10.19
C GLY A 164 -18.66 -37.44 -9.39
N ARG A 165 -19.81 -36.77 -9.53
CA ARG A 165 -21.14 -37.32 -9.87
C ARG A 165 -21.91 -38.05 -8.75
N ALA A 166 -22.88 -37.35 -8.14
CA ALA A 166 -24.32 -37.62 -8.29
C ALA A 166 -25.17 -36.52 -7.60
N ARG A 167 -26.26 -36.13 -8.26
CA ARG A 167 -27.29 -35.12 -7.92
C ARG A 167 -28.47 -35.82 -7.23
N ALA A 168 -29.12 -35.25 -6.20
CA ALA A 168 -30.43 -34.55 -6.20
C ALA A 168 -30.86 -34.14 -4.74
N PRO A 169 -31.93 -33.32 -4.53
CA PRO A 169 -31.93 -32.20 -3.55
C PRO A 169 -33.00 -32.25 -2.43
N ARG A 170 -32.81 -31.40 -1.38
CA ARG A 170 -33.76 -30.66 -0.47
C ARG A 170 -32.99 -30.34 0.83
N THR A 171 -33.11 -29.21 1.54
CA THR A 171 -34.24 -28.31 1.84
C THR A 171 -33.66 -26.98 2.39
N GLU A 172 -34.39 -25.87 2.24
CA GLU A 172 -34.13 -24.56 2.85
C GLU A 172 -33.99 -24.63 4.38
N VAL A 173 -33.03 -23.87 4.92
CA VAL A 173 -33.18 -23.18 6.21
C VAL A 173 -32.46 -21.82 6.08
N GLU A 174 -33.20 -20.75 6.32
CA GLU A 174 -32.72 -19.37 6.48
C GLU A 174 -31.52 -19.31 7.43
N HIS A 175 -30.45 -18.64 7.00
CA HIS A 175 -29.49 -18.02 7.90
C HIS A 175 -29.33 -16.56 7.50
N LEU A 176 -29.99 -15.72 8.30
CA LEU A 176 -29.82 -14.29 8.41
C LEU A 176 -28.33 -14.01 8.64
N HIS A 177 -27.66 -13.42 7.65
CA HIS A 177 -26.30 -12.92 7.80
C HIS A 177 -26.42 -11.56 8.49
N ASP A 178 -26.41 -11.57 9.82
CA ASP A 178 -26.12 -10.36 10.60
C ASP A 178 -24.66 -9.99 10.33
N ASP A 179 -24.48 -8.93 9.55
CA ASP A 179 -23.19 -8.34 9.21
C ASP A 179 -22.77 -7.39 10.37
N PRO A 180 -21.77 -7.73 11.20
CA PRO A 180 -21.46 -6.94 12.40
C PRO A 180 -20.75 -5.62 12.10
N PHE A 181 -20.49 -5.29 10.83
CA PHE A 181 -19.66 -4.14 10.44
C PHE A 181 -20.40 -2.87 10.03
N SER A 182 -21.74 -2.86 10.00
CA SER A 182 -22.50 -1.63 9.69
C SER A 182 -22.51 -0.60 10.84
N ALA A 183 -22.08 -0.97 12.05
CA ALA A 183 -22.18 -0.13 13.25
C ALA A 183 -20.92 0.71 13.57
N VAL A 184 -19.78 0.46 12.91
CA VAL A 184 -18.50 1.08 13.29
C VAL A 184 -18.20 2.40 12.54
N TYR A 185 -19.05 2.80 11.59
CA TYR A 185 -18.90 4.05 10.82
C TYR A 185 -20.10 5.01 10.95
N ALA A 186 -20.87 4.91 12.03
CA ALA A 186 -21.84 5.94 12.39
C ALA A 186 -21.28 6.81 13.54
N HIS A 187 -21.07 8.09 13.21
CA HIS A 187 -20.59 9.24 14.00
C HIS A 187 -19.10 9.60 13.86
#